data_AF-A0A1I6QUG2-F1
#
_entry.id   AF-A0A1I6QUG2-F1
#
_cell.length_a   1.000
_cell.length_b   1.000
_cell.length_c   1.000
_cell.angle_alpha   90.00
_cell.angle_beta   90.00
_cell.angle_gamma   90.00
#
_symmetry.space_group_name_H-M   'P 1'
#
loop_
_entity.id
_entity.type
_entity.pdbx_description
1 polymer ?
#
loop_
_entity_poly.entity_id
_entity_poly.type
_entity_poly.pdbx_seq_one_letter_code
_entity_poly.pdbx_strand_id
1 'polypeptide(L)'
;MVQLFKKSSAILRAFTLFLGLMAVPTQADAPLFTIESENAQLSSDLQVVTEIYGQPKPGYTGDGFVWMQGSGTITFNVTVPETGMYEISSRYMQEVSPDGSKHHWR
;
A
#
# COMPACT_ATOMS: atom_id res chain seq x y z
N MET A 1 -16.81 45.16 39.14
CA MET A 1 -15.48 45.01 38.48
C MET A 1 -14.88 43.59 38.54
N VAL A 2 -15.46 42.60 39.26
CA VAL A 2 -14.86 41.24 39.39
C VAL A 2 -15.51 40.17 38.48
N GLN A 3 -16.74 40.39 38.00
CA GLN A 3 -17.44 39.39 37.17
C GLN A 3 -17.01 39.37 35.68
N LEU A 4 -16.41 40.45 35.17
CA LEU A 4 -15.98 40.55 33.77
C LEU A 4 -14.68 39.75 33.50
N PHE A 5 -13.80 39.64 34.51
CA PHE A 5 -12.56 38.87 34.41
C PHE A 5 -12.75 37.35 34.50
N LYS A 6 -13.83 36.87 35.15
CA LYS A 6 -14.12 35.43 35.25
C LYS A 6 -14.66 34.82 33.94
N LYS A 7 -15.43 35.59 33.15
CA LYS A 7 -16.01 35.13 31.87
C LYS A 7 -14.98 34.99 30.76
N SER A 8 -13.93 35.82 30.77
CA SER A 8 -12.86 35.80 29.77
C SER A 8 -12.00 34.53 29.82
N SER A 9 -11.89 33.88 30.99
CA SER A 9 -11.13 32.65 31.17
C SER A 9 -11.84 31.41 30.61
N ALA A 10 -13.18 31.39 30.64
CA ALA A 10 -13.96 30.27 30.08
C ALA A 10 -13.99 30.29 28.54
N ILE A 11 -14.09 31.48 27.94
CA ILE A 11 -14.12 31.65 26.47
C ILE A 11 -12.76 31.31 25.85
N LEU A 12 -11.66 31.73 26.49
CA LEU A 12 -10.31 31.43 26.01
C LEU A 12 -10.00 29.92 26.05
N ARG A 13 -10.48 29.19 27.07
CA ARG A 13 -10.32 27.73 27.19
C ARG A 13 -11.17 26.96 26.17
N ALA A 14 -12.38 27.44 25.86
CA ALA A 14 -13.22 26.84 24.82
C ALA A 14 -12.59 26.99 23.43
N PHE A 15 -11.90 28.11 23.17
CA PHE A 15 -11.19 28.34 21.90
C PHE A 15 -10.00 27.40 21.69
N THR A 16 -9.24 27.08 22.74
CA THR A 16 -8.10 26.13 22.64
C THR A 16 -8.57 24.70 22.36
N LEU A 17 -9.71 24.29 22.94
CA LEU A 17 -10.30 22.98 22.65
C LEU A 17 -10.84 22.88 21.21
N PHE A 18 -11.39 23.97 20.69
CA PHE A 18 -11.91 24.03 19.31
C PHE A 18 -10.79 23.98 18.25
N LEU A 19 -9.60 24.53 18.55
CA LEU A 19 -8.43 24.41 17.67
C LEU A 19 -7.88 22.98 17.61
N GLY A 20 -8.02 22.19 18.69
CA GLY A 20 -7.59 20.78 18.74
C GLY A 20 -8.49 19.80 17.98
N LEU A 21 -9.65 20.25 17.49
CA LEU A 21 -10.60 19.44 16.70
C LEU A 21 -10.39 19.57 15.19
N MET A 22 -9.43 20.40 14.76
CA MET A 22 -9.02 20.44 13.36
C MET A 22 -8.19 19.19 13.08
N ALA A 23 -8.85 18.12 12.65
CA ALA A 23 -8.16 16.98 12.06
C ALA A 23 -7.30 17.50 10.90
N VAL A 24 -5.98 17.55 11.10
CA VAL A 24 -5.07 17.80 9.99
C VAL A 24 -5.24 16.61 9.06
N PRO A 25 -5.60 16.81 7.78
CA PRO A 25 -5.62 15.70 6.84
C PRO A 25 -4.21 15.12 6.81
N THR A 26 -4.07 13.88 7.27
CA THR A 26 -2.84 13.12 7.06
C THR A 26 -2.81 12.72 5.59
N GLN A 27 -2.15 13.55 4.77
CA GLN A 27 -1.86 13.20 3.40
C GLN A 27 -0.74 12.17 3.45
N ALA A 28 -1.00 10.94 3.00
CA ALA A 28 0.07 9.99 2.78
C ALA A 28 1.03 10.60 1.75
N ASP A 29 2.32 10.63 2.08
CA ASP A 29 3.34 11.04 1.12
C ASP A 29 3.27 10.16 -0.13
N ALA A 30 3.59 10.74 -1.28
CA ALA A 30 3.73 9.96 -2.49
C ALA A 30 4.81 8.88 -2.27
N PRO A 31 4.62 7.65 -2.80
CA PRO A 31 5.63 6.62 -2.68
C PRO A 31 6.94 7.08 -3.32
N LEU A 32 8.06 6.82 -2.65
CA LEU A 32 9.41 7.15 -3.13
C LEU A 32 9.71 6.51 -4.50
N PHE A 33 9.14 5.33 -4.72
CA PHE A 33 9.32 4.55 -5.93
C PHE A 33 8.05 3.75 -6.22
N THR A 34 7.63 3.71 -7.48
CA THR A 34 6.52 2.87 -7.96
C THR A 34 6.89 2.30 -9.31
N ILE A 35 6.67 1.01 -9.50
CA ILE A 35 6.94 0.29 -10.74
C ILE A 35 5.83 -0.73 -10.98
N GLU A 36 5.41 -0.88 -12.23
CA GLU A 36 4.57 -2.01 -12.64
C GLU A 36 5.39 -3.31 -12.60
N SER A 37 4.80 -4.39 -12.09
CA SER A 37 5.54 -5.65 -11.86
C SER A 37 6.19 -6.20 -13.13
N GLU A 38 5.53 -6.04 -14.28
CA GLU A 38 5.96 -6.49 -15.60
C GLU A 38 7.17 -5.71 -16.16
N ASN A 39 7.48 -4.54 -15.59
CA ASN A 39 8.61 -3.71 -15.97
C ASN A 39 9.83 -3.90 -15.05
N ALA A 40 9.71 -4.74 -14.01
CA ALA A 40 10.82 -5.08 -13.13
C ALA A 40 11.80 -6.07 -13.80
N GLN A 41 12.95 -6.30 -13.18
CA GLN A 41 13.85 -7.35 -13.62
C GLN A 41 13.29 -8.71 -13.16
N LEU A 42 12.90 -9.54 -14.13
CA LEU A 42 12.31 -10.85 -13.89
C LEU A 42 13.34 -11.96 -14.12
N SER A 43 13.37 -12.96 -13.24
CA SER A 43 14.04 -14.23 -13.55
C SER A 43 13.32 -14.97 -14.67
N SER A 44 14.02 -15.87 -15.38
CA SER A 44 13.48 -16.65 -16.50
C SER A 44 12.24 -17.50 -16.19
N ASP A 45 12.01 -17.84 -14.92
CA ASP A 45 10.86 -18.66 -14.49
C ASP A 45 9.54 -17.88 -14.45
N LEU A 46 9.60 -16.55 -14.51
CA LEU A 46 8.43 -15.69 -14.38
C LEU A 46 7.89 -15.29 -15.75
N GLN A 47 6.57 -15.17 -15.83
CA GLN A 47 5.87 -14.76 -17.03
C GLN A 47 5.01 -13.53 -16.73
N VAL A 48 4.97 -12.60 -17.68
CA VAL A 48 3.98 -11.52 -17.69
C VAL A 48 2.76 -12.03 -18.44
N VAL A 49 1.60 -11.97 -17.81
CA VAL A 49 0.35 -12.50 -18.35
C VAL A 49 -0.80 -11.54 -18.08
N THR A 50 -1.91 -11.75 -18.79
CA THR A 50 -3.21 -11.08 -18.56
C THR A 50 -4.30 -12.08 -18.17
N GLU A 51 -3.98 -13.37 -18.26
CA GLU A 51 -4.86 -14.50 -17.98
C GLU A 51 -4.10 -15.61 -17.23
N ILE A 52 -4.84 -16.37 -16.43
CA ILE A 52 -4.34 -17.59 -15.76
C ILE A 52 -5.31 -18.71 -16.10
N TYR A 53 -4.79 -19.86 -16.54
CA TYR A 53 -5.57 -21.04 -16.95
C TYR A 53 -6.65 -20.72 -18.01
N GLY A 54 -6.34 -19.82 -18.95
CA GLY A 54 -7.26 -19.39 -20.01
C GLY A 54 -8.43 -18.54 -19.52
N GLN A 55 -8.36 -18.04 -18.28
CA GLN A 55 -9.34 -17.11 -17.73
C GLN A 55 -8.72 -15.72 -17.55
N PRO A 56 -9.24 -14.68 -18.23
CA PRO A 56 -8.78 -13.31 -18.04
C PRO A 56 -8.86 -12.88 -16.57
N LYS A 57 -7.83 -12.17 -16.10
CA LYS A 57 -7.77 -11.63 -14.74
C LYS A 57 -7.75 -10.10 -14.81
N PRO A 58 -8.92 -9.43 -14.92
CA PRO A 58 -8.97 -7.98 -15.01
C PRO A 58 -8.59 -7.31 -13.69
N GLY A 59 -8.21 -6.04 -13.79
CA GLY A 59 -7.97 -5.18 -12.63
C GLY A 59 -6.51 -4.86 -12.38
N TYR A 60 -5.55 -5.46 -13.09
CA TYR A 60 -4.16 -4.97 -13.11
C TYR A 60 -4.06 -3.55 -13.70
N THR A 61 -2.94 -2.89 -13.42
CA THR A 61 -2.52 -1.64 -14.07
C THR A 61 -1.46 -1.97 -15.12
N GLY A 62 -1.19 -1.08 -16.06
CA GLY A 62 -0.22 -1.37 -17.13
C GLY A 62 -0.72 -2.41 -18.14
N ASP A 63 0.21 -3.24 -18.61
CA ASP A 63 -0.02 -4.17 -19.73
C ASP A 63 -0.35 -5.59 -19.25
N GLY A 64 -0.07 -5.92 -17.98
CA GLY A 64 -0.35 -7.23 -17.41
C GLY A 64 0.02 -7.32 -15.95
N PHE A 65 0.39 -8.53 -15.52
CA PHE A 65 0.94 -8.78 -14.20
C PHE A 65 1.90 -9.98 -14.25
N VAL A 66 2.82 -10.03 -13.29
CA VAL A 66 3.74 -11.17 -13.17
C VAL A 66 3.04 -12.34 -12.49
N TRP A 67 3.03 -13.51 -13.14
CA TRP A 67 2.49 -14.74 -12.59
C TRP A 67 3.61 -15.61 -12.01
N MET A 68 3.54 -15.86 -10.70
CA MET A 68 4.53 -16.63 -9.95
C MET A 68 3.86 -17.88 -9.33
N GLN A 69 4.37 -19.07 -9.66
CA GLN A 69 3.79 -20.36 -9.27
C GLN A 69 4.66 -21.23 -8.35
N GLY A 70 5.76 -20.69 -7.82
CA GLY A 70 6.60 -21.40 -6.83
C GLY A 70 8.11 -21.17 -6.95
N SER A 71 8.58 -20.55 -8.04
CA SER A 71 9.96 -20.10 -8.19
C SER A 71 10.02 -18.75 -8.90
N GLY A 72 11.22 -18.18 -8.93
CA GLY A 72 11.54 -16.92 -9.60
C GLY A 72 11.65 -15.73 -8.66
N THR A 73 12.14 -14.62 -9.21
CA THR A 73 12.39 -13.37 -8.50
C THR A 73 11.91 -12.19 -9.33
N ILE A 74 11.17 -11.30 -8.69
CA ILE A 74 10.88 -9.95 -9.19
C ILE A 74 11.86 -9.00 -8.49
N THR A 75 12.73 -8.35 -9.25
CA THR A 75 13.81 -7.51 -8.71
C THR A 75 13.66 -6.06 -9.18
N PHE A 76 13.74 -5.14 -8.23
CA PHE A 76 13.77 -3.70 -8.47
C PHE A 76 14.81 -3.05 -7.54
N ASN A 77 15.42 -1.96 -8.00
CA ASN A 77 16.39 -1.19 -7.22
C ASN A 77 15.78 0.15 -6.82
N VAL A 78 15.88 0.50 -5.53
CA VAL A 78 15.40 1.77 -5.00
C VAL A 78 16.58 2.55 -4.43
N THR A 79 16.78 3.77 -4.92
CA THR A 79 17.71 4.72 -4.29
C THR A 79 16.99 5.44 -3.16
N VAL A 80 17.47 5.26 -1.93
CA VAL A 80 16.87 5.86 -0.73
C VAL A 80 17.61 7.15 -0.32
N PRO A 81 16.91 8.16 0.21
CA PRO A 81 17.52 9.43 0.59
C PRO A 81 18.38 9.34 1.85
N GLU A 82 18.08 8.41 2.76
CA GLU A 82 18.80 8.26 4.04
C GLU A 82 18.71 6.82 4.57
N THR A 83 19.51 6.50 5.59
CA THR A 83 19.40 5.22 6.28
C THR A 83 18.19 5.24 7.20
N GLY A 84 17.26 4.30 7.01
CA GLY A 84 16.05 4.26 7.81
C GLY A 84 15.14 3.08 7.46
N MET A 85 13.96 3.07 8.07
CA MET A 85 12.89 2.12 7.76
C MET A 85 12.08 2.63 6.58
N TYR A 86 11.76 1.74 5.64
CA TYR A 86 10.92 2.03 4.49
C TYR A 86 9.78 1.03 4.42
N GLU A 87 8.61 1.51 4.01
CA GLU A 87 7.48 0.65 3.71
C GLU A 87 7.59 0.11 2.29
N ILE A 88 7.37 -1.20 2.14
CA ILE A 88 7.22 -1.84 0.85
C ILE A 88 5.78 -2.33 0.77
N SER A 89 5.05 -1.87 -0.23
CA SER A 89 3.72 -2.35 -0.57
C SER A 89 3.73 -2.97 -1.96
N SER A 90 2.89 -4.00 -2.14
CA SER A 90 2.68 -4.63 -3.43
C SER A 90 1.20 -4.90 -3.62
N ARG A 91 0.74 -4.68 -4.84
CA ARG A 91 -0.62 -5.04 -5.25
C ARG A 91 -0.57 -6.42 -5.89
N TYR A 92 -1.21 -7.39 -5.25
CA TYR A 92 -1.17 -8.78 -5.69
C TYR A 92 -2.56 -9.42 -5.67
N MET A 93 -2.66 -10.51 -6.41
CA MET A 93 -3.76 -11.46 -6.33
C MET A 93 -3.15 -12.83 -6.02
N GLN A 94 -3.82 -13.59 -5.15
CA GLN A 94 -3.44 -14.97 -4.85
C GLN A 94 -4.62 -15.87 -5.15
N GLU A 95 -4.40 -16.82 -6.05
CA GLU A 95 -5.34 -17.87 -6.39
C GLU A 95 -4.59 -19.20 -6.29
N VAL A 96 -5.16 -20.14 -5.55
CA VAL A 96 -4.65 -21.50 -5.46
C VAL A 96 -5.45 -22.34 -6.44
N SER A 97 -4.77 -23.16 -7.22
CA SER A 97 -5.41 -24.06 -8.16
C SER A 97 -6.40 -25.01 -7.44
N PRO A 98 -7.48 -25.46 -8.11
CA PRO A 98 -8.50 -26.32 -7.49
C PRO A 98 -7.99 -27.67 -6.94
N ASP A 99 -6.82 -28.12 -7.38
CA ASP A 99 -6.11 -29.30 -6.90
C ASP A 99 -5.19 -28.98 -5.70
N GLY A 100 -4.58 -27.79 -5.65
CA GLY A 100 -3.74 -27.34 -4.55
C GLY A 100 -4.48 -27.19 -3.22
N SER A 101 -5.79 -26.92 -3.27
CA SER A 101 -6.67 -26.85 -2.10
C SER A 101 -7.08 -28.24 -1.55
N LYS A 102 -6.71 -29.34 -2.22
CA LYS A 102 -7.04 -30.71 -1.79
C LYS A 102 -5.96 -31.36 -0.93
N HIS A 103 -4.78 -30.75 -0.79
CA HIS A 103 -3.75 -31.19 0.14
C HIS A 103 -4.08 -30.69 1.56
N HIS A 104 -5.21 -31.14 2.12
CA HIS A 104 -5.47 -31.09 3.55
C HIS A 104 -4.50 -32.05 4.25
N TRP A 105 -3.66 -31.51 5.14
CA TRP A 105 -2.94 -32.27 6.14
C TRP A 105 -3.92 -33.15 6.93
N ARG A 106 -3.71 -34.46 6.87
CA ARG A 106 -4.12 -35.39 7.94
C ARG A 106 -2.92 -35.61 8.84
#